data_AF-A0A2D4QW85-F1
#
_entry.id   AF-A0A2D4QW85-F1
#
_cell.length_a   1.000
_cell.length_b   1.000
_cell.length_c   1.000
_cell.angle_alpha   90.00
_cell.angle_beta   90.00
_cell.angle_gamma   90.00
#
_symmetry.space_group_name_H-M   'P 1'
#
loop_
_entity.id
_entity.type
_entity.pdbx_description
1 polymer ?
#
loop_
_entity_poly.entity_id
_entity_poly.type
_entity_poly.pdbx_seq_one_letter_code
_entity_poly.pdbx_strand_id
1 'polypeptide(L)'
;MGVYTVNAQCNEPTAASPLAFCGGGASIPIEATITPAILTYTLDMADAFGDGWNGASVSISADGIEVVNAIQGTLGTGQSAGSVTFTIPEGALLTASWVSGTWDSEISWSILDESGTSVTNGAFGASIDFNTPSESYTLNWYDAPGGNNIGTGNTLDVVGLTSGTGTYSFFVTQIGDTLNGGCTESAAVEVVVDITDVNVEFLVQDVSCIGNEDGTFSIAAVQCGTLPFNFSVDGGAFGPAPTDLAAGAYQIIVEDGAGLQSATLTIEVGTPPTVVPGAPLADSLLSVCSGSSSILLEATASGLPVVYTLNMYDSWGDGW
;
A
#
# COMPACT_ATOMS: atom_id res chain seq x y z
N MET A 1 -12.32 -20.60 32.87
CA MET A 1 -11.15 -20.22 32.07
C MET A 1 -11.15 -21.11 30.85
N GLY A 2 -11.71 -20.60 29.75
CA GLY A 2 -11.69 -21.30 28.46
C GLY A 2 -10.24 -21.45 28.02
N VAL A 3 -9.86 -22.68 27.66
CA VAL A 3 -8.56 -22.95 27.06
C VAL A 3 -8.69 -22.48 25.62
N TYR A 4 -8.10 -21.33 25.32
CA TYR A 4 -7.91 -20.90 23.94
C TYR A 4 -7.13 -22.01 23.24
N THR A 5 -7.65 -22.52 22.13
CA THR A 5 -6.82 -23.24 21.18
C THR A 5 -5.88 -22.22 20.58
N VAL A 6 -4.75 -21.99 21.26
CA VAL A 6 -3.66 -21.23 20.69
C VAL A 6 -3.35 -21.81 19.33
N ASN A 7 -3.29 -20.93 18.34
CA ASN A 7 -2.70 -21.25 17.06
C ASN A 7 -1.36 -21.92 17.38
N ALA A 8 -1.16 -23.16 16.92
CA ALA A 8 0.02 -23.94 17.32
C ALA A 8 1.32 -23.18 17.00
N GLN A 9 1.25 -22.25 16.05
CA GLN A 9 2.32 -21.36 15.61
C GLN A 9 1.82 -19.90 15.59
N CYS A 10 2.67 -18.96 15.99
CA CYS A 10 2.38 -17.53 15.90
C CYS A 10 2.35 -17.04 14.44
N ASN A 11 1.67 -15.92 14.22
CA ASN A 11 1.72 -15.21 12.94
C ASN A 11 3.14 -14.72 12.66
N GLU A 12 3.51 -14.69 11.39
CA GLU A 12 4.78 -14.11 10.96
C GLU A 12 4.82 -12.60 11.30
N PRO A 13 5.94 -12.08 11.85
CA PRO A 13 6.10 -10.66 12.06
C PRO A 13 6.16 -9.90 10.73
N THR A 14 6.02 -8.59 10.76
CA THR A 14 6.22 -7.76 9.55
C THR A 14 7.56 -7.05 9.63
N ALA A 15 8.34 -7.09 8.54
CA ALA A 15 9.62 -6.38 8.45
C ALA A 15 9.78 -5.76 7.05
N ALA A 16 10.44 -4.61 6.97
CA ALA A 16 10.75 -3.97 5.70
C ALA A 16 11.95 -4.65 5.03
N SER A 17 11.84 -4.96 3.74
CA SER A 17 12.92 -5.58 2.96
C SER A 17 12.69 -5.40 1.45
N PRO A 18 13.75 -5.26 0.62
CA PRO A 18 15.16 -5.06 1.02
C PRO A 18 15.40 -3.66 1.62
N LEU A 19 16.46 -3.53 2.41
CA LEU A 19 16.91 -2.27 3.00
C LEU A 19 18.30 -1.91 2.47
N ALA A 20 18.53 -0.64 2.14
CA ALA A 20 19.82 -0.17 1.66
C ALA A 20 20.45 0.81 2.66
N PHE A 21 21.70 0.56 3.03
CA PHE A 21 22.47 1.40 3.94
C PHE A 21 23.85 1.74 3.38
N CYS A 22 24.38 2.84 3.90
CA CYS A 22 25.72 3.28 3.59
C CYS A 22 26.76 2.58 4.45
N GLY A 23 27.85 2.14 3.82
CA GLY A 23 29.02 1.58 4.49
C GLY A 23 29.66 2.57 5.47
N GLY A 24 30.30 2.03 6.51
CA GLY A 24 31.04 2.85 7.50
C GLY A 24 30.17 3.64 8.49
N GLY A 25 28.85 3.47 8.46
CA GLY A 25 27.93 3.99 9.47
C GLY A 25 28.22 3.41 10.86
N ALA A 26 27.87 4.16 11.92
CA ALA A 26 28.03 3.71 13.31
C ALA A 26 26.93 2.72 13.76
N SER A 27 25.84 2.63 12.98
CA SER A 27 24.66 1.80 13.26
C SER A 27 23.93 1.47 11.96
N ILE A 28 23.41 0.25 11.86
CA ILE A 28 22.53 -0.21 10.79
C ILE A 28 21.31 -0.85 11.47
N PRO A 29 20.31 -0.03 11.88
CA PRO A 29 19.13 -0.54 12.55
C PRO A 29 18.19 -1.18 11.53
N ILE A 30 17.86 -2.46 11.74
CA ILE A 30 16.74 -3.12 11.09
C ILE A 30 15.59 -3.27 12.09
N GLU A 31 14.37 -3.23 11.56
CA GLU A 31 13.15 -3.11 12.35
C GLU A 31 12.14 -4.17 11.94
N ALA A 32 11.41 -4.68 12.92
CA ALA A 32 10.27 -5.56 12.72
C ALA A 32 9.15 -5.23 13.71
N THR A 33 7.92 -5.44 13.26
CA THR A 33 6.70 -5.24 14.04
C THR A 33 6.01 -6.57 14.30
N ILE A 34 5.46 -6.67 15.51
CA ILE A 34 4.62 -7.80 15.92
C ILE A 34 3.36 -7.83 15.05
N THR A 35 2.95 -9.02 14.66
CA THR A 35 1.67 -9.29 14.00
C THR A 35 0.79 -10.05 15.01
N PRO A 36 -0.15 -9.38 15.71
CA PRO A 36 -1.03 -10.05 16.66
C PRO A 36 -1.91 -11.11 15.99
N ALA A 37 -2.42 -12.06 16.77
CA ALA A 37 -3.42 -12.99 16.29
C ALA A 37 -4.73 -12.27 15.93
N ILE A 38 -5.43 -12.79 14.92
CA ILE A 38 -6.78 -12.38 14.58
C ILE A 38 -7.73 -13.43 15.16
N LEU A 39 -8.62 -12.99 16.04
CA LEU A 39 -9.61 -13.81 16.71
C LEU A 39 -10.95 -13.75 15.96
N THR A 40 -11.64 -14.87 15.91
CA THR A 40 -12.97 -14.97 15.30
C THR A 40 -14.05 -14.96 16.38
N TYR A 41 -15.05 -14.10 16.19
CA TYR A 41 -16.23 -14.01 17.06
C TYR A 41 -17.52 -14.07 16.25
N THR A 42 -18.61 -14.46 16.90
CA THR A 42 -19.93 -14.46 16.30
C THR A 42 -20.88 -13.61 17.15
N LEU A 43 -21.55 -12.65 16.52
CA LEU A 43 -22.71 -11.98 17.09
C LEU A 43 -23.93 -12.83 16.78
N ASP A 44 -24.50 -13.44 17.80
CA ASP A 44 -25.80 -14.10 17.76
C ASP A 44 -26.88 -13.10 18.15
N MET A 45 -27.92 -13.03 17.34
CA MET A 45 -29.03 -12.10 17.43
C MET A 45 -30.33 -12.88 17.55
N ALA A 46 -31.22 -12.43 18.44
CA ALA A 46 -32.53 -13.03 18.63
C ALA A 46 -33.62 -11.97 18.74
N ASP A 47 -34.80 -12.35 18.29
CA ASP A 47 -36.03 -11.59 18.40
C ASP A 47 -37.12 -12.50 19.00
N ALA A 48 -37.67 -12.09 20.14
CA ALA A 48 -38.59 -12.91 20.91
C ALA A 48 -39.93 -13.16 20.21
N PHE A 49 -40.37 -12.26 19.33
CA PHE A 49 -41.66 -12.37 18.63
C PHE A 49 -41.53 -13.08 17.29
N GLY A 50 -40.37 -12.97 16.65
CA GLY A 50 -40.01 -13.62 15.40
C GLY A 50 -40.32 -12.80 14.15
N ASP A 51 -40.47 -11.48 14.26
CA ASP A 51 -40.75 -10.61 13.11
C ASP A 51 -39.58 -9.72 12.69
N GLY A 52 -38.44 -9.87 13.35
CA GLY A 52 -37.20 -9.15 13.07
C GLY A 52 -37.04 -7.94 13.97
N TRP A 53 -35.96 -7.19 13.80
CA TRP A 53 -35.64 -6.08 14.71
C TRP A 53 -36.35 -4.76 14.38
N ASN A 54 -37.27 -4.77 13.41
CA ASN A 54 -38.17 -3.65 13.11
C ASN A 54 -37.48 -2.28 12.99
N GLY A 55 -36.34 -2.26 12.28
CA GLY A 55 -35.53 -1.06 12.06
C GLY A 55 -34.46 -0.78 13.11
N ALA A 56 -34.40 -1.56 14.19
CA ALA A 56 -33.29 -1.52 15.14
C ALA A 56 -32.05 -2.24 14.59
N SER A 57 -30.88 -1.77 14.98
CA SER A 57 -29.61 -2.38 14.59
C SER A 57 -28.50 -2.11 15.60
N VAL A 58 -27.47 -2.95 15.57
CA VAL A 58 -26.20 -2.75 16.28
C VAL A 58 -25.05 -2.67 15.27
N SER A 59 -24.19 -1.66 15.42
CA SER A 59 -22.84 -1.68 14.84
C SER A 59 -21.86 -2.04 15.94
N ILE A 60 -20.89 -2.91 15.65
CA ILE A 60 -19.80 -3.28 16.55
C ILE A 60 -18.49 -2.72 15.99
N SER A 61 -17.71 -2.10 16.86
CA SER A 61 -16.38 -1.59 16.54
C SER A 61 -15.32 -2.24 17.42
N ALA A 62 -14.16 -2.55 16.83
CA ALA A 62 -12.94 -2.96 17.52
C ALA A 62 -11.94 -1.80 17.48
N ASP A 63 -11.56 -1.28 18.66
CA ASP A 63 -10.71 -0.07 18.79
C ASP A 63 -11.20 1.12 17.94
N GLY A 64 -12.53 1.25 17.81
CA GLY A 64 -13.18 2.31 17.04
C GLY A 64 -13.32 2.03 15.54
N ILE A 65 -12.76 0.95 15.01
CA ILE A 65 -12.96 0.51 13.61
C ILE A 65 -14.19 -0.40 13.54
N GLU A 66 -15.15 -0.08 12.67
CA GLU A 66 -16.37 -0.89 12.49
C GLU A 66 -16.04 -2.27 11.90
N VAL A 67 -16.47 -3.33 12.59
CA VAL A 67 -16.28 -4.75 12.20
C VAL A 67 -17.60 -5.47 11.95
N VAL A 68 -18.70 -4.95 12.50
CA VAL A 68 -20.06 -5.31 12.13
C VAL A 68 -20.81 -4.01 11.89
N ASN A 69 -21.35 -3.82 10.69
CA ASN A 69 -22.15 -2.64 10.39
C ASN A 69 -23.64 -2.86 10.67
N ALA A 70 -24.43 -1.79 10.66
CA ALA A 70 -25.87 -1.82 10.94
C ALA A 70 -26.69 -2.73 10.01
N ILE A 71 -26.21 -3.03 8.80
CA ILE A 71 -26.89 -3.95 7.87
C ILE A 71 -26.65 -5.41 8.29
N GLN A 72 -25.47 -5.69 8.84
CA GLN A 72 -25.10 -7.01 9.35
C GLN A 72 -25.65 -7.26 10.76
N GLY A 73 -25.68 -6.23 11.61
CA GLY A 73 -26.17 -6.31 12.98
C GLY A 73 -27.65 -5.98 13.12
N THR A 74 -28.50 -6.63 12.31
CA THR A 74 -29.96 -6.53 12.42
C THR A 74 -30.62 -7.83 11.96
N LEU A 75 -31.87 -8.05 12.37
CA LEU A 75 -32.72 -9.12 11.84
C LEU A 75 -33.74 -8.54 10.86
N GLY A 76 -33.74 -9.08 9.65
CA GLY A 76 -34.72 -8.76 8.63
C GLY A 76 -36.12 -9.23 9.02
N THR A 77 -37.12 -8.72 8.30
CA THR A 77 -38.53 -9.00 8.58
C THR A 77 -38.84 -10.50 8.57
N GLY A 78 -39.52 -10.99 9.61
CA GLY A 78 -39.92 -12.39 9.78
C GLY A 78 -38.83 -13.31 10.33
N GLN A 79 -37.72 -12.77 10.84
CA GLN A 79 -36.63 -13.55 11.44
C GLN A 79 -36.70 -13.51 12.97
N SER A 80 -36.64 -14.68 13.61
CA SER A 80 -36.55 -14.81 15.07
C SER A 80 -35.12 -14.93 15.60
N ALA A 81 -34.17 -15.23 14.72
CA ALA A 81 -32.76 -15.35 15.06
C ALA A 81 -31.89 -15.17 13.81
N GLY A 82 -30.62 -14.83 14.03
CA GLY A 82 -29.60 -14.72 13.01
C GLY A 82 -28.23 -14.56 13.65
N SER A 83 -27.18 -14.71 12.85
CA SER A 83 -25.83 -14.53 13.33
C SER A 83 -24.92 -13.92 12.27
N VAL A 84 -23.89 -13.22 12.74
CA VAL A 84 -22.81 -12.70 11.90
C VAL A 84 -21.47 -13.00 12.54
N THR A 85 -20.58 -13.61 11.78
CA THR A 85 -19.19 -13.84 12.18
C THR A 85 -18.33 -12.67 11.74
N PHE A 86 -17.44 -12.24 12.61
CA PHE A 86 -16.48 -11.16 12.36
C PHE A 86 -15.14 -11.49 13.02
N THR A 87 -14.09 -10.82 12.56
CA THR A 87 -12.72 -11.06 13.03
C THR A 87 -12.11 -9.79 13.58
N ILE A 88 -11.36 -9.91 14.67
CA ILE A 88 -10.75 -8.77 15.37
C ILE A 88 -9.34 -9.13 15.85
N PRO A 89 -8.39 -8.18 15.87
CA PRO A 89 -7.12 -8.41 16.54
C PRO A 89 -7.32 -8.73 18.02
N GLU A 90 -6.46 -9.59 18.55
CA GLU A 90 -6.37 -9.79 19.99
C GLU A 90 -6.00 -8.49 20.73
N GLY A 91 -6.39 -8.37 21.99
CA GLY A 91 -6.25 -7.16 22.80
C GLY A 91 -7.18 -5.99 22.44
N ALA A 92 -7.88 -6.05 21.31
CA ALA A 92 -8.81 -5.01 20.89
C ALA A 92 -9.98 -4.84 21.86
N LEU A 93 -10.42 -3.59 22.04
CA LEU A 93 -11.62 -3.24 22.78
C LEU A 93 -12.85 -3.27 21.86
N LEU A 94 -13.80 -4.16 22.14
CA LEU A 94 -15.10 -4.18 21.49
C LEU A 94 -16.03 -3.14 22.11
N THR A 95 -16.67 -2.36 21.25
CA THR A 95 -17.72 -1.40 21.58
C THR A 95 -18.89 -1.52 20.62
N ALA A 96 -20.05 -1.00 21.01
CA ALA A 96 -21.23 -1.04 20.17
C ALA A 96 -21.99 0.29 20.12
N SER A 97 -22.60 0.56 18.97
CA SER A 97 -23.52 1.66 18.74
C SER A 97 -24.88 1.10 18.32
N TRP A 98 -25.94 1.63 18.92
CA TRP A 98 -27.30 1.12 18.75
C TRP A 98 -28.15 2.15 18.02
N VAL A 99 -28.92 1.68 17.04
CA VAL A 99 -30.03 2.43 16.44
C VAL A 99 -31.33 1.80 16.93
N SER A 100 -32.17 2.60 17.58
CA SER A 100 -33.48 2.17 18.08
C SER A 100 -34.48 2.00 16.94
N GLY A 101 -35.30 0.97 17.03
CA GLY A 101 -36.40 0.70 16.11
C GLY A 101 -37.73 0.78 16.84
N THR A 102 -38.67 -0.07 16.45
CA THR A 102 -39.88 -0.34 17.24
C THR A 102 -39.75 -1.69 17.92
N TRP A 103 -40.17 -1.77 19.19
CA TRP A 103 -40.14 -3.01 19.98
C TRP A 103 -38.75 -3.50 20.39
N ASP A 104 -37.83 -2.58 20.66
CA ASP A 104 -36.48 -2.85 21.19
C ASP A 104 -36.45 -3.84 22.39
N SER A 105 -37.55 -3.97 23.15
CA SER A 105 -37.68 -4.93 24.25
C SER A 105 -37.66 -6.41 23.83
N GLU A 106 -37.85 -6.72 22.55
CA GLU A 106 -37.86 -8.09 22.00
C GLU A 106 -36.46 -8.57 21.61
N ILE A 107 -35.51 -7.64 21.54
CA ILE A 107 -34.15 -7.85 21.06
C ILE A 107 -33.27 -8.40 22.18
N SER A 108 -32.59 -9.51 21.88
CA SER A 108 -31.48 -10.02 22.69
C SER A 108 -30.33 -10.46 21.79
N TRP A 109 -29.12 -10.45 22.36
CA TRP A 109 -27.91 -10.75 21.62
C TRP A 109 -26.85 -11.37 22.52
N SER A 110 -25.92 -12.10 21.91
CA SER A 110 -24.71 -12.58 22.55
C SER A 110 -23.53 -12.54 21.60
N ILE A 111 -22.35 -12.18 22.09
CA ILE A 111 -21.10 -12.38 21.37
C ILE A 111 -20.52 -13.70 21.86
N LEU A 112 -20.25 -14.59 20.91
CA LEU A 112 -19.63 -15.90 21.12
C LEU A 112 -18.19 -15.87 20.63
N ASP A 113 -17.28 -16.49 21.37
CA ASP A 113 -15.92 -16.77 20.90
C ASP A 113 -15.91 -17.89 19.84
N GLU A 114 -14.72 -18.21 19.31
CA GLU A 114 -14.53 -19.27 18.30
C GLU A 114 -14.99 -20.66 18.76
N SER A 115 -15.02 -20.92 20.07
CA SER A 115 -15.52 -22.17 20.63
C SER A 115 -17.05 -22.24 20.76
N GLY A 116 -17.74 -21.13 20.44
CA GLY A 116 -19.18 -20.97 20.64
C GLY A 116 -19.55 -20.58 22.06
N THR A 117 -18.59 -20.20 22.91
CA THR A 117 -18.86 -19.79 24.29
C THR A 117 -19.23 -18.30 24.33
N SER A 118 -20.33 -17.95 25.00
CA SER A 118 -20.71 -16.54 25.17
C SER A 118 -19.71 -15.80 26.06
N VAL A 119 -19.07 -14.77 25.49
CA VAL A 119 -18.15 -13.87 26.21
C VAL A 119 -18.86 -12.65 26.77
N THR A 120 -19.94 -12.21 26.13
CA THR A 120 -20.85 -11.18 26.62
C THR A 120 -22.23 -11.33 25.98
N ASN A 121 -23.28 -10.83 26.61
CA ASN A 121 -24.66 -10.86 26.13
C ASN A 121 -25.49 -9.74 26.75
N GLY A 122 -26.62 -9.44 26.13
CA GLY A 122 -27.51 -8.39 26.63
C GLY A 122 -28.82 -8.28 25.86
N ALA A 123 -29.65 -7.34 26.32
CA ALA A 123 -30.80 -6.84 25.58
C ALA A 123 -30.39 -5.63 24.72
N PHE A 124 -31.32 -5.09 23.93
CA PHE A 124 -31.10 -3.84 23.20
C PHE A 124 -30.48 -2.74 24.07
N GLY A 125 -29.51 -2.02 23.51
CA GLY A 125 -28.88 -0.86 24.16
C GLY A 125 -27.92 -1.20 25.31
N ALA A 126 -27.74 -2.48 25.65
CA ALA A 126 -26.70 -2.89 26.57
C ALA A 126 -25.30 -2.54 26.01
N SER A 127 -24.42 -2.06 26.88
CA SER A 127 -23.05 -1.73 26.51
C SER A 127 -22.28 -2.98 26.15
N ILE A 128 -21.57 -2.93 25.02
CA ILE A 128 -20.45 -3.84 24.76
C ILE A 128 -19.20 -3.08 25.18
N ASP A 129 -18.49 -3.61 26.17
CA ASP A 129 -17.25 -3.08 26.72
C ASP A 129 -16.39 -4.30 27.11
N PHE A 130 -15.79 -4.92 26.10
CA PHE A 130 -15.08 -6.18 26.23
C PHE A 130 -13.70 -6.07 25.58
N ASN A 131 -12.65 -6.19 26.38
CA ASN A 131 -11.32 -6.42 25.87
C ASN A 131 -11.18 -7.87 25.48
N THR A 132 -10.85 -8.09 24.21
CA THR A 132 -10.47 -9.42 23.76
C THR A 132 -9.20 -9.86 24.50
N PRO A 133 -9.02 -11.17 24.68
CA PRO A 133 -7.78 -11.73 25.22
C PRO A 133 -6.60 -11.22 24.39
N SER A 134 -5.46 -11.03 25.05
CA SER A 134 -4.20 -10.71 24.40
C SER A 134 -3.09 -11.57 24.94
N GLU A 135 -2.08 -11.75 24.11
CA GLU A 135 -0.83 -12.40 24.44
C GLU A 135 0.32 -11.39 24.34
N SER A 136 1.41 -11.66 25.07
CA SER A 136 2.66 -10.93 24.89
C SER A 136 3.56 -11.64 23.89
N TYR A 137 4.05 -10.90 22.90
CA TYR A 137 4.97 -11.41 21.89
C TYR A 137 6.39 -10.91 22.08
N THR A 138 7.36 -11.73 21.71
CA THR A 138 8.77 -11.36 21.58
C THR A 138 9.23 -11.61 20.15
N LEU A 139 10.03 -10.68 19.61
CA LEU A 139 10.70 -10.86 18.33
C LEU A 139 12.13 -11.34 18.56
N ASN A 140 12.52 -12.37 17.80
CA ASN A 140 13.86 -12.98 17.86
C ASN A 140 14.51 -12.88 16.48
N TRP A 141 15.77 -12.46 16.46
CA TRP A 141 16.54 -12.28 15.24
C TRP A 141 17.60 -13.37 15.09
N TYR A 142 17.85 -13.80 13.86
CA TYR A 142 18.75 -14.90 13.51
C TYR A 142 19.65 -14.57 12.32
N ASP A 143 20.83 -15.19 12.29
CA ASP A 143 21.83 -15.08 11.22
C ASP A 143 21.54 -15.96 9.99
N ALA A 144 20.63 -16.93 10.12
CA ALA A 144 20.20 -17.85 9.07
C ALA A 144 18.84 -18.47 9.46
N PRO A 145 18.11 -19.13 8.54
CA PRO A 145 16.93 -19.90 8.89
C PRO A 145 17.30 -21.04 9.87
N GLY A 146 16.80 -20.95 11.11
CA GLY A 146 17.18 -21.89 12.20
C GLY A 146 18.63 -21.71 12.69
N GLY A 147 19.24 -20.56 12.42
CA GLY A 147 20.59 -20.19 12.84
C GLY A 147 20.69 -19.79 14.32
N ASN A 148 21.74 -19.06 14.66
CA ASN A 148 21.95 -18.56 16.01
C ASN A 148 21.05 -17.34 16.25
N ASN A 149 20.47 -17.24 17.45
CA ASN A 149 19.83 -16.00 17.87
C ASN A 149 20.90 -14.91 18.06
N ILE A 150 20.75 -13.81 17.35
CA ILE A 150 21.67 -12.66 17.33
C ILE A 150 21.06 -11.41 17.99
N GLY A 151 19.80 -11.48 18.42
CA GLY A 151 19.12 -10.35 19.03
C GLY A 151 17.66 -10.61 19.36
N THR A 152 17.09 -9.72 20.16
CA THR A 152 15.68 -9.75 20.57
C THR A 152 15.10 -8.35 20.59
N GLY A 153 13.83 -8.21 20.23
CA GLY A 153 13.09 -6.94 20.24
C GLY A 153 12.76 -6.43 18.83
N ASN A 154 12.07 -5.29 18.78
CA ASN A 154 11.63 -4.67 17.53
C ASN A 154 12.77 -4.17 16.67
N THR A 155 13.88 -3.79 17.30
CA THR A 155 15.03 -3.18 16.65
C THR A 155 16.25 -4.10 16.79
N LEU A 156 17.08 -4.20 15.76
CA LEU A 156 18.39 -4.85 15.82
C LEU A 156 19.41 -4.00 15.06
N ASP A 157 20.54 -3.67 15.71
CA ASP A 157 21.66 -3.03 15.02
C ASP A 157 22.63 -4.10 14.50
N VAL A 158 22.76 -4.19 13.17
CA VAL A 158 23.57 -5.21 12.50
C VAL A 158 24.95 -4.73 12.07
N VAL A 159 25.35 -3.50 12.43
CA VAL A 159 26.64 -2.91 12.00
C VAL A 159 27.85 -3.81 12.31
N GLY A 160 27.85 -4.52 13.44
CA GLY A 160 28.92 -5.43 13.86
C GLY A 160 28.83 -6.84 13.28
N LEU A 161 27.75 -7.15 12.56
CA LEU A 161 27.46 -8.46 11.95
C LEU A 161 27.72 -8.47 10.45
N THR A 162 27.97 -7.30 9.85
CA THR A 162 28.27 -7.13 8.43
C THR A 162 29.75 -6.83 8.20
N SER A 163 30.39 -7.51 7.27
CA SER A 163 31.82 -7.37 6.97
C SER A 163 32.09 -6.42 5.78
N GLY A 164 31.64 -5.17 5.88
CA GLY A 164 31.78 -4.17 4.82
C GLY A 164 30.62 -4.17 3.82
N THR A 165 30.88 -3.77 2.58
CA THR A 165 29.86 -3.73 1.52
C THR A 165 29.42 -5.13 1.10
N GLY A 166 28.17 -5.25 0.67
CA GLY A 166 27.57 -6.50 0.25
C GLY A 166 26.11 -6.63 0.68
N THR A 167 25.52 -7.76 0.30
CA THR A 167 24.15 -8.14 0.66
C THR A 167 24.19 -9.13 1.82
N TYR A 168 23.41 -8.88 2.85
CA TYR A 168 23.30 -9.69 4.06
C TYR A 168 21.84 -10.07 4.30
N SER A 169 21.60 -11.30 4.73
CA SER A 169 20.27 -11.78 5.11
C SER A 169 20.21 -11.98 6.61
N PHE A 170 19.19 -11.40 7.23
CA PHE A 170 18.80 -11.66 8.61
C PHE A 170 17.40 -12.25 8.64
N PHE A 171 17.05 -12.91 9.73
CA PHE A 171 15.76 -13.58 9.84
C PHE A 171 15.10 -13.21 11.16
N VAL A 172 13.83 -12.86 11.14
CA VAL A 172 13.06 -12.52 12.34
C VAL A 172 11.88 -13.46 12.51
N THR A 173 11.70 -13.96 13.72
CA THR A 173 10.53 -14.74 14.14
C THR A 173 9.78 -14.02 15.25
N GLN A 174 8.53 -14.38 15.42
CA GLN A 174 7.69 -13.98 16.54
C GLN A 174 7.39 -15.19 17.40
N ILE A 175 7.57 -15.06 18.71
CA ILE A 175 7.24 -16.09 19.69
C ILE A 175 6.28 -15.53 20.75
N GLY A 176 5.34 -16.38 21.13
CA GLY A 176 4.40 -16.14 22.20
C GLY A 176 4.94 -16.43 23.61
N ASP A 177 4.15 -16.14 24.63
CA ASP A 177 4.43 -16.54 26.01
C ASP A 177 4.13 -18.03 26.22
N THR A 178 5.08 -18.86 25.78
CA THR A 178 4.98 -20.32 25.88
C THR A 178 4.81 -20.84 27.31
N LEU A 179 5.16 -20.06 28.35
CA LEU A 179 4.94 -20.45 29.75
C LEU A 179 3.47 -20.34 30.16
N ASN A 180 2.70 -19.48 29.49
CA ASN A 180 1.28 -19.26 29.74
C ASN A 180 0.39 -19.85 28.64
N GLY A 181 0.91 -20.84 27.91
CA GLY A 181 0.17 -21.52 26.84
C GLY A 181 -0.01 -20.66 25.60
N GLY A 182 0.89 -19.71 25.37
CA GLY A 182 1.00 -18.90 24.18
C GLY A 182 1.40 -19.66 22.91
N CYS A 183 1.30 -19.01 21.75
CA CYS A 183 1.67 -19.64 20.48
C CYS A 183 3.18 -19.94 20.39
N THR A 184 3.54 -21.00 19.63
CA THR A 184 4.96 -21.31 19.39
C THR A 184 5.55 -20.45 18.28
N GLU A 185 6.88 -20.47 18.16
CA GLU A 185 7.62 -19.62 17.23
C GLU A 185 7.06 -19.65 15.78
N SER A 186 6.91 -18.46 15.19
CA SER A 186 6.45 -18.29 13.81
C SER A 186 7.45 -18.82 12.78
N ALA A 187 7.03 -18.87 11.53
CA ALA A 187 7.99 -18.94 10.44
C ALA A 187 8.86 -17.68 10.40
N ALA A 188 10.08 -17.83 9.88
CA ALA A 188 11.06 -16.76 9.81
C ALA A 188 10.82 -15.87 8.59
N VAL A 189 10.78 -14.55 8.82
CA VAL A 189 10.74 -13.54 7.77
C VAL A 189 12.16 -13.08 7.47
N GLU A 190 12.55 -13.14 6.20
CA GLU A 190 13.86 -12.69 5.74
C GLU A 190 13.89 -11.15 5.62
N VAL A 191 14.97 -10.57 6.14
CA VAL A 191 15.31 -9.16 6.03
C VAL A 191 16.64 -9.05 5.31
N VAL A 192 16.57 -8.72 4.03
CA VAL A 192 17.73 -8.44 3.18
C VAL A 192 18.22 -7.01 3.41
N VAL A 193 19.51 -6.87 3.66
CA VAL A 193 20.23 -5.62 3.90
C VAL A 193 21.38 -5.49 2.92
N ASP A 194 21.32 -4.47 2.07
CA ASP A 194 22.36 -4.09 1.13
C ASP A 194 23.20 -2.96 1.70
N ILE A 195 24.50 -3.19 1.86
CA ILE A 195 25.47 -2.18 2.29
C ILE A 195 26.32 -1.80 1.09
N THR A 196 26.36 -0.50 0.77
CA THR A 196 27.16 0.04 -0.31
C THR A 196 27.93 1.29 0.12
N ASP A 197 29.07 1.54 -0.50
CA ASP A 197 29.86 2.74 -0.24
C ASP A 197 29.33 3.96 -1.01
N VAL A 198 28.57 3.73 -2.08
CA VAL A 198 28.02 4.77 -2.94
C VAL A 198 26.54 4.50 -3.15
N ASN A 199 25.70 5.44 -2.70
CA ASN A 199 24.26 5.40 -2.92
C ASN A 199 23.73 6.81 -3.15
N VAL A 200 23.02 6.99 -4.25
CA VAL A 200 22.48 8.27 -4.69
C VAL A 200 21.05 8.08 -5.20
N GLU A 201 20.27 9.14 -5.11
CA GLU A 201 18.97 9.25 -5.74
C GLU A 201 19.09 10.10 -7.00
N PHE A 202 18.39 9.71 -8.07
CA PHE A 202 18.40 10.44 -9.34
C PHE A 202 17.16 11.31 -9.50
N LEU A 203 17.37 12.49 -10.10
CA LEU A 203 16.33 13.28 -10.75
C LEU A 203 16.47 13.07 -12.25
N VAL A 204 15.51 12.37 -12.84
CA VAL A 204 15.47 12.09 -14.29
C VAL A 204 14.79 13.23 -15.03
N GLN A 205 15.31 13.55 -16.20
CA GLN A 205 14.70 14.46 -17.16
C GLN A 205 14.33 13.68 -18.41
N ASP A 206 13.02 13.64 -18.70
CA ASP A 206 12.44 13.02 -19.90
C ASP A 206 12.89 13.74 -21.18
N VAL A 207 12.75 13.05 -22.32
CA VAL A 207 12.99 13.66 -23.64
C VAL A 207 12.01 14.81 -23.88
N SER A 208 12.39 15.82 -24.67
CA SER A 208 11.52 16.99 -24.91
C SER A 208 10.36 16.70 -25.86
N CYS A 209 10.49 15.69 -26.71
CA CYS A 209 9.47 15.26 -27.67
C CYS A 209 9.65 13.78 -28.03
N ILE A 210 8.60 13.16 -28.55
CA ILE A 210 8.65 11.79 -29.06
C ILE A 210 9.66 11.71 -30.21
N GLY A 211 10.61 10.79 -30.09
CA GLY A 211 11.67 10.56 -31.07
C GLY A 211 12.92 11.42 -30.89
N ASN A 212 12.94 12.31 -29.89
CA ASN A 212 14.16 13.00 -29.50
C ASN A 212 15.04 12.12 -28.60
N GLU A 213 16.33 12.44 -28.55
CA GLU A 213 17.35 11.81 -27.71
C GLU A 213 18.03 12.92 -26.91
N ASP A 214 17.27 13.61 -26.06
CA ASP A 214 17.72 14.72 -25.21
C ASP A 214 17.34 14.53 -23.73
N GLY A 215 17.00 13.31 -23.35
CA GLY A 215 16.81 12.92 -21.97
C GLY A 215 18.14 12.87 -21.21
N THR A 216 18.07 13.04 -19.90
CA THR A 216 19.25 13.05 -19.02
C THR A 216 18.84 12.76 -17.57
N PHE A 217 19.80 12.78 -16.66
CA PHE A 217 19.55 12.68 -15.23
C PHE A 217 20.60 13.48 -14.44
N SER A 218 20.29 13.76 -13.19
CA SER A 218 21.20 14.37 -12.22
C SER A 218 21.05 13.73 -10.86
N ILE A 219 22.00 13.95 -9.95
CA ILE A 219 21.86 13.48 -8.57
C ILE A 219 20.91 14.42 -7.82
N ALA A 220 19.80 13.87 -7.33
CA ALA A 220 18.85 14.55 -6.45
C ALA A 220 19.34 14.60 -5.00
N ALA A 221 19.85 13.46 -4.51
CA ALA A 221 20.38 13.31 -3.16
C ALA A 221 21.55 12.33 -3.13
N VAL A 222 22.51 12.57 -2.23
CA VAL A 222 23.64 11.67 -1.96
C VAL A 222 23.44 11.09 -0.57
N GLN A 223 23.21 9.77 -0.50
CA GLN A 223 23.16 9.06 0.78
C GLN A 223 24.58 8.74 1.26
N CYS A 224 25.44 8.28 0.34
CA CYS A 224 26.88 8.07 0.56
C CYS A 224 27.66 8.12 -0.75
N GLY A 225 28.98 8.25 -0.61
CA GLY A 225 29.94 8.43 -1.69
C GLY A 225 30.60 9.81 -1.62
N THR A 226 31.78 9.92 -2.21
CA THR A 226 32.60 11.14 -2.21
C THR A 226 32.59 11.81 -3.57
N LEU A 227 32.53 13.14 -3.62
CA LEU A 227 32.66 13.88 -4.89
C LEU A 227 34.09 13.78 -5.44
N PRO A 228 34.29 13.85 -6.77
CA PRO A 228 33.28 13.94 -7.84
C PRO A 228 32.63 12.59 -8.18
N PHE A 229 31.43 12.61 -8.80
CA PHE A 229 30.75 11.40 -9.28
C PHE A 229 30.87 11.26 -10.80
N ASN A 230 31.14 10.04 -11.25
CA ASN A 230 31.05 9.60 -12.64
C ASN A 230 29.99 8.51 -12.79
N PHE A 231 29.44 8.35 -13.99
CA PHE A 231 28.36 7.43 -14.28
C PHE A 231 28.75 6.52 -15.45
N SER A 232 28.55 5.22 -15.28
CA SER A 232 28.51 4.24 -16.36
C SER A 232 27.05 3.93 -16.66
N VAL A 233 26.67 4.06 -17.93
CA VAL A 233 25.31 3.78 -18.41
C VAL A 233 25.35 2.53 -19.27
N ASP A 234 24.54 1.53 -18.92
CA ASP A 234 24.45 0.20 -19.55
C ASP A 234 25.80 -0.49 -19.77
N GLY A 235 26.73 -0.31 -18.83
CA GLY A 235 28.08 -0.86 -18.89
C GLY A 235 29.06 -0.07 -19.78
N GLY A 236 28.70 1.14 -20.20
CA GLY A 236 29.57 2.08 -20.90
C GLY A 236 30.73 2.62 -20.05
N ALA A 237 31.59 3.42 -20.65
CA ALA A 237 32.69 4.06 -19.92
C ALA A 237 32.18 5.07 -18.89
N PHE A 238 32.87 5.18 -17.75
CA PHE A 238 32.55 6.18 -16.73
C PHE A 238 32.82 7.60 -17.24
N GLY A 239 31.84 8.48 -17.04
CA GLY A 239 31.92 9.89 -17.43
C GLY A 239 30.85 10.75 -16.74
N PRO A 240 30.66 12.01 -17.17
CA PRO A 240 29.55 12.82 -16.70
C PRO A 240 28.20 12.21 -17.13
N ALA A 241 27.10 12.66 -16.52
CA ALA A 241 25.76 12.23 -16.91
C ALA A 241 25.53 12.52 -18.41
N PRO A 242 25.08 11.53 -19.21
CA PRO A 242 24.78 11.75 -20.63
C PRO A 242 23.65 12.75 -20.81
N THR A 243 23.67 13.49 -21.92
CA THR A 243 22.64 14.49 -22.26
C THR A 243 21.83 14.10 -23.50
N ASP A 244 22.00 12.85 -23.93
CA ASP A 244 21.55 12.32 -25.21
C ASP A 244 20.83 10.98 -25.05
N LEU A 245 20.11 10.79 -23.93
CA LEU A 245 19.35 9.57 -23.70
C LEU A 245 18.02 9.63 -24.46
N ALA A 246 17.71 8.55 -25.18
CA ALA A 246 16.38 8.31 -25.72
C ALA A 246 15.41 7.93 -24.59
N ALA A 247 14.11 7.89 -24.89
CA ALA A 247 13.16 7.31 -23.96
C ALA A 247 13.41 5.80 -23.79
N GLY A 248 13.53 5.34 -22.55
CA GLY A 248 13.89 3.96 -22.22
C GLY A 248 14.35 3.76 -20.78
N ALA A 249 14.55 2.50 -20.40
CA ALA A 249 15.12 2.11 -19.12
C ALA A 249 16.63 1.93 -19.23
N TYR A 250 17.37 2.49 -18.28
CA TYR A 250 18.84 2.47 -18.25
C TYR A 250 19.35 1.91 -16.92
N GLN A 251 20.43 1.13 -16.99
CA GLN A 251 21.17 0.67 -15.82
C GLN A 251 22.38 1.57 -15.58
N ILE A 252 22.46 2.16 -14.38
CA ILE A 252 23.48 3.13 -14.01
C ILE A 252 24.35 2.53 -12.89
N ILE A 253 25.66 2.63 -13.05
CA ILE A 253 26.64 2.43 -11.96
C ILE A 253 27.31 3.77 -11.70
N VAL A 254 27.32 4.21 -10.45
CA VAL A 254 27.95 5.46 -10.03
C VAL A 254 29.32 5.15 -9.45
N GLU A 255 30.35 5.82 -9.95
CA GLU A 255 31.69 5.81 -9.37
C GLU A 255 31.95 7.13 -8.64
N ASP A 256 32.44 7.05 -7.42
CA ASP A 256 32.75 8.20 -6.59
C ASP A 256 34.22 8.65 -6.72
N GLY A 257 34.59 9.75 -6.05
CA GLY A 257 35.93 10.32 -6.08
C GLY A 257 37.02 9.44 -5.46
N ALA A 258 36.63 8.43 -4.68
CA ALA A 258 37.52 7.41 -4.12
C ALA A 258 37.64 6.18 -5.04
N GLY A 259 36.92 6.13 -6.16
CA GLY A 259 36.89 5.01 -7.09
C GLY A 259 36.01 3.84 -6.62
N LEU A 260 35.14 4.07 -5.64
CA LEU A 260 34.16 3.09 -5.17
C LEU A 260 32.91 3.18 -6.05
N GLN A 261 32.20 2.06 -6.19
CA GLN A 261 31.06 1.96 -7.10
C GLN A 261 29.78 1.59 -6.36
N SER A 262 28.65 2.14 -6.82
CA SER A 262 27.32 1.79 -6.34
C SER A 262 26.91 0.38 -6.81
N ALA A 263 25.84 -0.15 -6.21
CA ALA A 263 25.06 -1.20 -6.87
C ALA A 263 24.47 -0.68 -8.20
N THR A 264 24.00 -1.58 -9.07
CA THR A 264 23.30 -1.19 -10.30
C THR A 264 21.97 -0.51 -9.95
N LEU A 265 21.86 0.76 -10.28
CA LEU A 265 20.64 1.55 -10.15
C LEU A 265 19.91 1.57 -11.49
N THR A 266 18.58 1.72 -11.47
CA THR A 266 17.78 1.82 -12.70
C THR A 266 17.07 3.17 -12.75
N ILE A 267 17.03 3.76 -13.95
CA ILE A 267 16.25 4.95 -14.24
C ILE A 267 15.39 4.69 -15.48
N GLU A 268 14.26 5.40 -15.57
CA GLU A 268 13.39 5.38 -16.74
C GLU A 268 13.27 6.80 -17.28
N VAL A 269 13.73 7.01 -18.51
CA VAL A 269 13.54 8.25 -19.26
C VAL A 269 12.24 8.12 -20.03
N GLY A 270 11.25 8.95 -19.69
CA GLY A 270 9.94 8.96 -20.33
C GLY A 270 9.89 9.85 -21.58
N THR A 271 8.71 9.85 -22.20
CA THR A 271 8.31 10.84 -23.21
C THR A 271 7.22 11.75 -22.64
N PRO A 272 7.12 13.00 -23.10
CA PRO A 272 6.04 13.88 -22.69
C PRO A 272 4.69 13.28 -23.11
N PRO A 273 3.60 13.56 -22.36
CA PRO A 273 2.28 13.07 -22.71
C PRO A 273 1.90 13.52 -24.12
N THR A 274 1.43 12.59 -24.94
CA THR A 274 0.94 12.91 -26.29
C THR A 274 -0.32 13.74 -26.16
N VAL A 275 -0.24 15.03 -26.47
CA VAL A 275 -1.43 15.87 -26.62
C VAL A 275 -1.96 15.69 -28.04
N VAL A 276 -3.02 14.89 -28.20
CA VAL A 276 -3.78 14.89 -29.45
C VAL A 276 -4.62 16.17 -29.46
N PRO A 277 -4.45 17.08 -30.44
CA PRO A 277 -5.34 18.24 -30.56
C PRO A 277 -6.78 17.76 -30.70
N GLY A 278 -7.72 18.46 -30.08
CA GLY A 278 -9.13 18.20 -30.31
C GLY A 278 -9.45 18.36 -31.80
N ALA A 279 -10.51 17.70 -32.26
CA ALA A 279 -11.03 17.95 -33.60
C ALA A 279 -11.31 19.46 -33.78
N PRO A 280 -11.02 20.06 -34.94
CA PRO A 280 -11.40 21.44 -35.20
C PRO A 280 -12.94 21.57 -35.13
N LEU A 281 -13.41 22.70 -34.63
CA LEU A 281 -14.82 23.05 -34.72
C LEU A 281 -15.06 23.74 -36.06
N ALA A 282 -16.00 23.24 -36.83
CA ALA A 282 -16.47 23.86 -38.07
C ALA A 282 -17.98 24.06 -37.98
N ASP A 283 -18.48 25.12 -38.61
CA ASP A 283 -19.93 25.36 -38.69
C ASP A 283 -20.60 24.22 -39.48
N SER A 284 -21.75 23.73 -38.98
CA SER A 284 -22.32 22.44 -39.41
C SER A 284 -23.62 22.57 -40.20
N LEU A 285 -24.23 23.76 -40.28
CA LEU A 285 -25.43 23.99 -41.08
C LEU A 285 -25.71 25.48 -41.27
N LEU A 286 -25.44 25.97 -42.48
CA LEU A 286 -25.80 27.33 -42.89
C LEU A 286 -26.85 27.28 -44.01
N SER A 287 -28.04 27.81 -43.72
CA SER A 287 -29.07 28.07 -44.73
C SER A 287 -28.92 29.49 -45.27
N VAL A 288 -28.75 29.65 -46.58
CA VAL A 288 -28.65 30.96 -47.25
C VAL A 288 -29.91 31.26 -48.05
N CYS A 289 -30.35 32.52 -48.03
CA CYS A 289 -31.47 33.00 -48.85
C CYS A 289 -31.07 33.08 -50.33
N SER A 290 -32.01 32.86 -51.26
CA SER A 290 -31.73 32.96 -52.68
C SER A 290 -31.33 34.40 -53.05
N GLY A 291 -30.16 34.58 -53.66
CA GLY A 291 -29.66 35.88 -54.13
C GLY A 291 -28.39 36.37 -53.42
N SER A 292 -27.93 35.69 -52.37
CA SER A 292 -26.61 35.96 -51.79
C SER A 292 -25.49 35.38 -52.67
N SER A 293 -24.42 36.14 -52.87
CA SER A 293 -23.26 35.72 -53.68
C SER A 293 -22.15 35.04 -52.86
N SER A 294 -22.21 35.06 -51.52
CA SER A 294 -21.27 34.36 -50.64
C SER A 294 -21.79 34.25 -49.19
N ILE A 295 -21.17 33.37 -48.41
CA ILE A 295 -21.34 33.26 -46.95
C ILE A 295 -19.97 33.05 -46.30
N LEU A 296 -19.78 33.54 -45.08
CA LEU A 296 -18.58 33.27 -44.30
C LEU A 296 -18.72 31.91 -43.60
N LEU A 297 -17.72 31.05 -43.79
CA LEU A 297 -17.53 29.82 -43.04
C LEU A 297 -16.42 30.07 -42.02
N GLU A 298 -16.71 29.86 -40.74
CA GLU A 298 -15.71 29.92 -39.68
C GLU A 298 -15.32 28.50 -39.27
N ALA A 299 -14.02 28.23 -39.24
CA ALA A 299 -13.47 27.06 -38.58
C ALA A 299 -12.49 27.55 -37.53
N THR A 300 -12.60 26.99 -36.32
CA THR A 300 -11.66 27.27 -35.24
C THR A 300 -10.91 25.99 -34.92
N ALA A 301 -9.59 26.04 -35.06
CA ALA A 301 -8.75 24.97 -34.56
C ALA A 301 -8.85 24.93 -33.03
N SER A 302 -8.93 23.74 -32.46
CA SER A 302 -8.85 23.55 -31.00
C SER A 302 -7.47 22.97 -30.65
N GLY A 303 -6.81 23.53 -29.63
CA GLY A 303 -5.50 23.07 -29.15
C GLY A 303 -4.48 24.18 -28.89
N LEU A 304 -3.23 23.75 -28.62
CA LEU A 304 -2.07 24.58 -28.30
C LEU A 304 -1.69 25.54 -29.45
N PRO A 305 -0.90 26.61 -29.22
CA PRO A 305 -0.54 27.58 -30.25
C PRO A 305 0.45 26.98 -31.26
N VAL A 306 -0.08 26.24 -32.22
CA VAL A 306 0.64 25.68 -33.37
C VAL A 306 0.03 26.27 -34.64
N VAL A 307 0.82 26.39 -35.72
CA VAL A 307 0.30 26.83 -37.02
C VAL A 307 -0.59 25.73 -37.58
N TYR A 308 -1.89 25.97 -37.64
CA TYR A 308 -2.85 25.07 -38.28
C TYR A 308 -2.98 25.40 -39.77
N THR A 309 -2.95 24.37 -40.61
CA THR A 309 -3.36 24.50 -42.02
C THR A 309 -4.78 23.99 -42.14
N LEU A 310 -5.72 24.88 -42.43
CA LEU A 310 -7.11 24.51 -42.69
C LEU A 310 -7.27 24.18 -44.18
N ASN A 311 -7.48 22.91 -44.50
CA ASN A 311 -7.84 22.47 -45.84
C ASN A 311 -9.37 22.47 -45.97
N MET A 312 -9.91 23.39 -46.75
CA MET A 312 -11.33 23.40 -47.09
C MET A 312 -11.54 22.72 -48.45
N TYR A 313 -12.50 21.80 -48.52
CA TYR A 313 -12.84 21.09 -49.75
C TYR A 313 -14.22 21.51 -50.23
N ASP A 314 -14.28 22.09 -51.43
CA ASP A 314 -15.53 22.27 -52.16
C ASP A 314 -15.94 20.91 -52.75
N SER A 315 -17.05 20.35 -52.24
CA SER A 315 -17.56 19.04 -52.66
C SER A 315 -18.30 19.09 -54.00
N TRP A 316 -18.63 20.27 -54.50
CA TRP A 316 -19.43 20.49 -55.72
C TRP A 316 -18.58 21.01 -56.88
N GLY A 317 -17.40 21.55 -56.59
CA GLY A 317 -16.41 21.95 -57.59
C GLY A 317 -16.84 23.16 -58.42
N ASP A 318 -17.75 23.97 -57.90
CA ASP A 318 -18.23 25.21 -58.52
C ASP A 318 -17.36 26.43 -58.19
N GLY A 319 -16.40 26.26 -57.28
CA GLY A 319 -15.44 27.31 -56.91
C GLY A 319 -15.97 28.22 -55.80
N TRP A 320 -15.03 28.81 -55.04
CA TRP A 320 -15.32 29.74 -53.95
C TRP A 320 -15.85 31.10 -54.43
#